data_AF-A0A8K0DUC0-F1
#
_entry.id   AF-A0A8K0DUC0-F1
#
_cell.length_a   1.000
_cell.length_b   1.000
_cell.length_c   1.000
_cell.angle_alpha   90.00
_cell.angle_beta   90.00
_cell.angle_gamma   90.00
#
_symmetry.space_group_name_H-M   'P 1'
#
loop_
_entity.id
_entity.type
_entity.pdbx_description
1 polymer ?
#
loop_
_entity_poly.entity_id
_entity_poly.type
_entity_poly.pdbx_seq_one_letter_code
_entity_poly.pdbx_strand_id
1 'polypeptide(L)'
;MHKQPFVIEESCDLITGHWVQKLRRSLYTNLSCAMIPDSKNCFKNGRGDNEFLNWRWKPNECELPRFDSKAFLEMVRGKKMTFIGDSATWLHLDVGDFE
;
A
#
# COMPACT_ATOMS: atom_id res chain seq x y z
N MET A 1 0.13 27.90 -5.16
CA MET A 1 0.31 26.45 -4.93
C MET A 1 1.52 25.99 -5.72
N HIS A 2 2.66 25.88 -5.06
CA HIS A 2 3.88 25.39 -5.70
C HIS A 2 3.73 23.89 -5.95
N LYS A 3 3.64 23.48 -7.22
CA LYS A 3 3.84 22.08 -7.59
C LYS A 3 5.31 21.77 -7.35
N GLN A 4 5.60 21.08 -6.26
CA GLN A 4 6.92 20.49 -6.07
C GLN A 4 7.14 19.52 -7.24
N PRO A 5 8.20 19.67 -8.04
CA PRO A 5 8.51 18.68 -9.05
C PRO A 5 8.78 17.37 -8.29
N PHE A 6 8.09 16.30 -8.69
CA PHE A 6 8.42 14.96 -8.26
C PHE A 6 9.80 14.67 -8.84
N VAL A 7 10.85 14.88 -8.04
CA VAL A 7 12.22 14.52 -8.41
C VAL A 7 12.22 13.00 -8.47
N ILE A 8 12.14 12.45 -9.68
CA ILE A 8 12.51 11.06 -9.90
C ILE A 8 14.03 11.07 -9.83
N GLU A 9 14.55 10.84 -8.63
CA GLU A 9 15.97 10.57 -8.43
C GLU A 9 16.34 9.43 -9.38
N GLU A 10 17.34 9.66 -10.23
CA GLU A 10 17.83 8.64 -11.15
C GLU A 10 18.22 7.40 -10.34
N SER A 11 17.51 6.29 -10.58
CA SER A 11 17.83 4.92 -10.15
C SER A 11 17.88 4.60 -8.66
N CYS A 12 16.98 5.11 -7.81
CA CYS A 12 16.82 4.48 -6.49
C CYS A 12 16.35 3.02 -6.65
N ASP A 13 17.15 2.05 -6.21
CA ASP A 13 16.73 0.64 -6.16
C ASP A 13 15.66 0.44 -5.07
N LEU A 14 14.41 0.25 -5.50
CA LEU A 14 13.27 0.03 -4.61
C LEU A 14 13.22 -1.40 -4.04
N ILE A 15 13.95 -2.34 -4.65
CA ILE A 15 13.92 -3.77 -4.32
C ILE A 15 14.93 -4.09 -3.23
N THR A 16 16.08 -3.42 -3.18
CA THR A 16 17.10 -3.63 -2.16
C THR A 16 16.92 -2.69 -0.97
N GLY A 17 16.75 -3.27 0.22
CA GLY A 17 16.40 -2.51 1.41
C GLY A 17 16.26 -3.39 2.64
N HIS A 18 15.58 -2.87 3.64
CA HIS A 18 15.33 -3.57 4.90
C HIS A 18 14.00 -3.15 5.52
N TRP A 19 13.47 -4.03 6.38
CA TRP A 19 12.27 -3.75 7.16
C TRP A 19 12.62 -2.92 8.39
N VAL A 20 11.89 -1.82 8.60
CA VAL A 20 12.02 -0.98 9.79
C VAL A 20 10.68 -0.87 10.50
N GLN A 21 10.71 -0.83 11.84
CA GLN A 21 9.52 -0.58 12.62
C GLN A 21 9.06 0.87 12.47
N LYS A 22 7.75 1.04 12.30
CA LYS A 22 7.08 2.31 12.10
C LYS A 22 6.23 2.60 13.33
N LEU A 23 6.49 3.73 13.97
CA LEU A 23 5.74 4.23 15.13
C LEU A 23 4.29 4.65 14.77
N ARG A 24 4.00 4.87 13.48
CA ARG A 24 2.70 5.36 13.00
C ARG A 24 1.85 4.20 12.47
N ARG A 25 0.61 4.12 12.98
CA ARG A 25 -0.44 3.16 12.57
C ARG A 25 -0.59 3.03 11.06
N SER A 26 -1.03 1.83 10.65
CA SER A 26 -1.46 1.51 9.27
C SER A 26 -2.38 2.58 8.69
N LEU A 27 -2.34 2.77 7.37
CA LEU A 27 -3.20 3.71 6.64
C LEU A 27 -4.68 3.33 6.73
N TYR A 28 -4.95 2.04 6.91
CA TYR A 28 -6.28 1.50 7.11
C TYR A 28 -6.25 0.41 8.19
N THR A 29 -7.38 0.20 8.83
CA THR A 29 -7.64 -0.90 9.75
C THR A 29 -8.82 -1.72 9.21
N ASN A 30 -9.06 -2.88 9.79
CA ASN A 30 -10.25 -3.67 9.45
C ASN A 30 -11.58 -2.96 9.74
N LEU A 31 -11.55 -1.91 10.57
CA LEU A 31 -12.73 -1.08 10.84
C LEU A 31 -12.87 0.05 9.82
N SER A 32 -11.76 0.54 9.25
CA SER A 32 -11.80 1.67 8.32
C SER A 32 -11.96 1.25 6.86
N CYS A 33 -11.73 -0.03 6.54
CA CYS A 33 -11.88 -0.57 5.19
C CYS A 33 -12.86 -1.76 5.20
N ALA A 34 -14.13 -1.50 4.89
CA ALA A 34 -15.17 -2.52 4.79
C ALA A 34 -15.00 -3.46 3.58
N MET A 35 -14.08 -3.14 2.67
CA MET A 35 -13.81 -3.92 1.46
C MET A 35 -12.78 -5.03 1.66
N ILE A 36 -12.20 -5.17 2.87
CA ILE A 36 -11.27 -6.27 3.14
C ILE A 36 -12.07 -7.59 3.16
N PRO A 37 -11.78 -8.55 2.26
CA PRO A 37 -12.50 -9.82 2.24
C PRO A 37 -12.29 -10.60 3.53
N ASP A 38 -13.30 -11.37 3.94
CA ASP A 38 -13.25 -12.19 5.15
C ASP A 38 -12.08 -13.18 5.15
N SER A 39 -11.75 -13.75 4.00
CA SER A 39 -10.60 -14.66 3.83
C SER A 39 -9.25 -13.99 4.14
N LYS A 40 -9.15 -12.66 4.02
CA LYS A 40 -7.95 -11.86 4.25
C LYS A 40 -7.98 -11.08 5.57
N ASN A 41 -9.09 -11.14 6.31
CA ASN A 41 -9.26 -10.42 7.58
C ASN A 41 -8.71 -11.25 8.75
N CYS A 42 -7.39 -11.15 9.00
CA CYS A 42 -6.72 -11.93 10.04
C CYS A 42 -7.30 -11.70 11.45
N PHE A 43 -7.72 -10.48 11.78
CA PHE A 43 -8.29 -10.18 13.10
C PHE A 43 -9.68 -10.81 13.27
N LYS A 44 -10.51 -10.81 12.21
CA LYS A 44 -11.79 -11.56 12.20
C LYS A 44 -11.54 -13.06 12.33
N ASN A 45 -10.46 -13.56 11.75
CA ASN A 45 -10.06 -14.98 11.80
C ASN A 45 -9.24 -15.34 13.06
N GLY A 46 -9.28 -14.52 14.11
CA GLY A 46 -8.77 -14.88 15.45
C GLY A 46 -7.32 -14.48 15.74
N ARG A 47 -6.64 -13.75 14.85
CA ARG A 47 -5.29 -13.23 15.13
C ARG A 47 -5.36 -12.03 16.09
N GLY A 48 -4.71 -12.15 17.25
CA GLY A 48 -4.73 -11.15 18.31
C GLY A 48 -3.53 -10.20 18.38
N ASP A 49 -2.39 -10.57 17.78
CA ASP A 49 -1.21 -9.70 17.69
C ASP A 49 -1.40 -8.64 16.59
N ASN A 50 -0.82 -7.45 16.76
CA ASN A 50 -0.90 -6.36 15.79
C ASN A 50 0.48 -5.84 15.35
N GLU A 51 1.57 -6.41 15.87
CA GLU A 51 2.94 -5.95 15.64
C GLU A 51 3.34 -6.06 14.17
N PHE A 52 2.79 -7.04 13.45
CA PHE A 52 3.03 -7.24 12.02
C PHE A 52 2.59 -6.04 11.16
N LEU A 53 1.63 -5.24 11.63
CA LEU A 53 1.17 -4.02 10.94
C LEU A 53 2.13 -2.84 11.09
N ASN A 54 3.10 -2.94 11.99
CA ASN A 54 4.00 -1.84 12.35
C ASN A 54 5.32 -1.89 11.58
N TRP A 55 5.42 -2.68 10.50
CA TRP A 55 6.62 -2.76 9.67
C TRP A 55 6.46 -1.95 8.38
N ARG A 56 7.51 -1.24 7.97
CA ARG A 56 7.61 -0.63 6.63
C ARG A 56 8.87 -1.11 5.93
N TRP A 57 8.77 -1.26 4.62
CA TRP A 57 9.93 -1.41 3.76
C TRP A 57 10.66 -0.07 3.61
N LYS A 58 11.98 -0.06 3.77
CA LYS A 58 12.84 1.11 3.52
C LYS A 58 13.94 0.72 2.51
N PRO A 59 13.88 1.25 1.27
CA PRO A 59 15.00 1.16 0.33
C PRO A 59 16.28 1.76 0.93
N ASN A 60 17.44 1.23 0.54
CA ASN A 60 18.71 1.71 1.08
C ASN A 60 19.08 3.10 0.55
N GLU A 61 18.71 3.40 -0.69
CA GLU A 61 19.19 4.57 -1.42
C GLU A 61 18.25 5.77 -1.33
N CYS A 62 16.98 5.57 -0.95
CA CYS A 62 16.02 6.66 -0.87
C CYS A 62 14.93 6.47 0.20
N GLU A 63 14.24 7.56 0.53
CA GLU A 63 13.04 7.56 1.38
C GLU A 63 11.77 7.53 0.52
N LEU A 64 10.97 6.48 0.66
CA LEU A 64 9.67 6.41 -0.01
C LEU A 64 8.71 7.48 0.55
N PRO A 65 8.07 8.30 -0.31
CA PRO A 65 7.07 9.25 0.14
C PRO A 65 5.87 8.51 0.75
N ARG A 66 5.19 9.16 1.69
CA ARG A 66 3.95 8.61 2.24
C ARG A 66 2.90 8.53 1.13
N PHE A 67 2.21 7.40 1.04
CA PHE A 67 1.11 7.24 0.09
C PHE A 67 0.02 8.30 0.32
N ASP A 68 -0.27 9.08 -0.73
CA ASP A 68 -1.37 10.03 -0.79
C ASP A 68 -2.46 9.46 -1.71
N SER A 69 -3.56 9.01 -1.10
CA SER A 69 -4.66 8.40 -1.83
C SER A 69 -5.36 9.38 -2.77
N LYS A 70 -5.41 10.68 -2.44
CA LYS A 70 -6.04 11.69 -3.30
C LYS A 70 -5.20 11.92 -4.54
N ALA A 71 -3.88 12.11 -4.37
CA ALA A 71 -2.97 12.27 -5.49
C ALA A 71 -2.98 11.05 -6.42
N PHE A 72 -3.02 9.84 -5.85
CA PHE A 72 -3.14 8.61 -6.62
C PHE A 72 -4.46 8.55 -7.41
N LEU A 73 -5.61 8.81 -6.77
CA LEU A 73 -6.92 8.78 -7.42
C LEU A 73 -7.06 9.83 -8.52
N GLU A 74 -6.48 11.02 -8.34
CA GLU A 74 -6.42 12.03 -9.42
C GLU A 74 -5.57 11.55 -10.61
N MET A 75 -4.44 10.88 -10.34
CA MET A 75 -3.57 10.34 -11.38
C MET A 75 -4.25 9.24 -12.22
N VAL A 76 -5.07 8.40 -11.59
CA VAL A 76 -5.79 7.31 -12.27
C VAL A 76 -7.21 7.71 -12.71
N ARG A 77 -7.63 8.96 -12.53
CA ARG A 77 -8.97 9.44 -12.90
C ARG A 77 -9.24 9.22 -14.39
N GLY A 78 -10.35 8.54 -14.70
CA GLY A 78 -10.75 8.22 -16.08
C GLY A 78 -9.93 7.13 -16.75
N LYS A 79 -9.05 6.45 -16.01
CA LYS A 79 -8.29 5.26 -16.47
C LYS A 79 -8.84 4.01 -15.80
N LYS A 80 -8.81 2.89 -16.50
CA LYS A 80 -9.09 1.57 -15.93
C LYS A 80 -7.77 0.91 -15.54
N MET A 81 -7.69 0.41 -14.32
CA MET A 81 -6.55 -0.34 -13.82
C MET A 81 -7.01 -1.78 -13.56
N THR A 82 -6.46 -2.72 -14.31
CA THR A 82 -6.77 -4.15 -14.19
C THR A 82 -5.47 -4.88 -13.95
N PHE A 83 -5.54 -5.91 -13.11
CA PHE A 83 -4.40 -6.76 -12.81
C PHE A 83 -4.66 -8.16 -13.33
N ILE A 84 -3.64 -8.75 -13.94
CA ILE A 84 -3.70 -10.08 -14.55
C ILE A 84 -2.57 -10.89 -13.92
N GLY A 85 -2.91 -11.98 -13.25
CA GLY A 85 -1.92 -12.85 -12.64
C GLY A 85 -2.55 -14.04 -11.90
N ASP A 86 -1.70 -14.74 -11.16
CA ASP A 86 -2.05 -15.95 -10.41
C ASP A 86 -2.59 -15.64 -9.00
N SER A 87 -2.68 -16.66 -8.16
CA SER A 87 -3.15 -16.53 -6.78
C SER A 87 -2.30 -15.57 -5.93
N ALA A 88 -1.01 -15.40 -6.22
CA ALA A 88 -0.18 -14.42 -5.53
C ALA A 88 -0.57 -12.99 -5.93
N THR A 89 -0.92 -12.79 -7.21
CA THR A 89 -1.48 -11.52 -7.71
C THR A 89 -2.83 -11.24 -7.05
N TRP A 90 -3.68 -12.26 -6.91
CA TRP A 90 -4.93 -12.15 -6.15
C TRP A 90 -4.73 -11.78 -4.68
N LEU A 91 -3.66 -12.23 -4.02
CA LEU A 91 -3.36 -11.86 -2.63
C LEU A 91 -3.03 -10.36 -2.51
N HIS A 92 -2.25 -9.82 -3.46
CA HIS A 92 -1.82 -8.42 -3.46
C HIS A 92 -2.98 -7.43 -3.66
N LEU A 93 -4.08 -7.88 -4.26
CA LEU A 93 -5.11 -7.00 -4.79
C LEU A 93 -6.44 -7.22 -4.10
N ASP A 94 -6.98 -6.14 -3.55
CA ASP A 94 -8.40 -5.91 -3.34
C ASP A 94 -8.65 -4.43 -3.62
N VAL A 95 -8.59 -4.08 -4.91
CA VAL A 95 -9.18 -2.84 -5.40
C VAL A 95 -10.54 -3.28 -5.92
N GLY A 96 -11.60 -2.82 -5.26
CA GLY A 96 -12.98 -3.22 -5.57
C GLY A 96 -13.25 -3.17 -7.07
N ASP A 97 -14.12 -4.07 -7.51
CA ASP A 97 -14.79 -3.96 -8.80
C ASP A 97 -15.13 -2.50 -9.07
N PHE A 98 -14.42 -1.89 -10.02
CA PHE A 98 -14.85 -0.66 -10.66
C PHE A 98 -15.80 -1.07 -11.79
N GLU A 99 -16.94 -1.63 -11.41
CA GLU A 99 -18.16 -1.49 -12.22
C GLU A 99 -18.91 -0.23 -11.78
#